data_AF-A0A4V1ST77-F1
#
_entry.id   AF-A0A4V1ST77-F1
#
_cell.length_a   1.000
_cell.length_b   1.000
_cell.length_c   1.000
_cell.angle_alpha   90.00
_cell.angle_beta   90.00
_cell.angle_gamma   90.00
#
_symmetry.space_group_name_H-M   'P 1'
#
loop_
_entity.id
_entity.type
_entity.pdbx_description
1 polymer ?
#
loop_
_entity_poly.entity_id
_entity_poly.type
_entity_poly.pdbx_seq_one_letter_code
_entity_poly.pdbx_strand_id
1 'polypeptide(L)'
;MIILEIRDLNIFSRAMIKNTKRLIYLFVIGILSISCSTYKPFYAKSEKDWEKANNPDTLTLSYAVFLTGDAGNSELSPQEPTLKLLESQLYRIDTTISVSKKDTIVSKKSDPKDVIIFMGDNIYDHGLPSADAVNREEKETIILKQLDIVKDFKGKKIFVPGNHDWNNSKKGGLTTLQRQEEFVEQYLNNGDTFIPSGGCPGPVELQLNNNFVIIVVDSEWWLHKHEKSAVADGCTAGTREQLLSQIKSIVVRNRGKNILFTQHHPLFSNGTHGGYFTLKDHLFPLTAINKKLYIPLPVIGSLYPLLRQYGVSRQDLANKEYQLLKNSLLKILKDEKNLVFAAGHEHAHTTGFTHTGRSTI
;
A
#
# COMPACT_ATOMS: atom_id res chain seq x y z
N MET A 1 -23.91 82.53 0.13
CA MET A 1 -23.66 81.92 -1.19
C MET A 1 -22.43 81.04 -1.05
N ILE A 2 -22.64 79.74 -0.86
CA ILE A 2 -21.59 78.71 -0.90
C ILE A 2 -22.17 77.61 -1.78
N ILE A 3 -21.62 77.45 -2.97
CA ILE A 3 -21.86 76.30 -3.83
C ILE A 3 -20.57 75.48 -3.78
N LEU A 4 -20.66 74.31 -3.16
CA LEU A 4 -19.61 73.29 -3.19
C LEU A 4 -20.03 72.23 -4.21
N GLU A 5 -19.32 72.18 -5.33
CA GLU A 5 -19.41 71.09 -6.31
C GLU A 5 -18.78 69.82 -5.73
N ILE A 6 -19.59 68.77 -5.61
CA ILE A 6 -19.13 67.41 -5.28
C ILE A 6 -19.07 66.62 -6.60
N ARG A 7 -17.87 66.23 -7.02
CA ARG A 7 -17.66 65.35 -8.18
C ARG A 7 -17.78 63.87 -7.77
N ASP A 8 -18.42 63.12 -8.67
CA ASP A 8 -18.91 61.73 -8.58
C ASP A 8 -18.08 60.68 -7.81
N LEU A 9 -18.74 60.02 -6.85
CA LEU A 9 -18.31 58.77 -6.19
C LEU A 9 -18.34 57.52 -7.11
N ASN A 10 -18.83 57.64 -8.35
CA ASN A 10 -19.09 56.49 -9.23
C ASN A 10 -17.84 55.86 -9.88
N ILE A 11 -16.70 56.55 -9.90
CA ILE A 11 -15.49 56.09 -10.58
C ILE A 11 -14.72 55.06 -9.73
N PHE A 12 -14.70 55.22 -8.41
CA PHE A 12 -13.99 54.31 -7.49
C PHE A 12 -14.63 52.92 -7.38
N SER A 13 -15.96 52.83 -7.38
CA SER A 13 -16.69 51.55 -7.31
C SER A 13 -16.46 50.69 -8.57
N ARG A 14 -16.47 51.30 -9.76
CA ARG A 14 -16.23 50.59 -11.03
C ARG A 14 -14.81 50.04 -11.15
N ALA A 15 -13.81 50.76 -10.64
CA ALA A 15 -12.41 50.31 -10.63
C ALA A 15 -12.19 49.14 -9.66
N MET A 16 -12.76 49.20 -8.45
CA MET A 16 -12.70 48.09 -7.48
C MET A 16 -13.37 46.81 -7.99
N ILE A 17 -14.57 46.92 -8.59
CA ILE A 17 -15.29 45.77 -9.14
C ILE A 17 -14.52 45.14 -10.31
N LYS A 18 -13.88 45.94 -11.17
CA LYS A 18 -13.08 45.45 -12.30
C LYS A 18 -11.82 44.70 -11.83
N ASN A 19 -11.14 45.19 -10.80
CA ASN A 19 -10.00 44.50 -10.20
C ASN A 19 -10.40 43.21 -9.48
N THR A 20 -11.55 43.20 -8.80
CA THR A 20 -12.08 41.99 -8.12
C THR A 20 -12.45 40.90 -9.13
N LYS A 21 -13.09 41.26 -10.25
CA LYS A 21 -13.38 40.30 -11.35
C LYS A 21 -12.10 39.76 -11.99
N ARG A 22 -11.06 40.58 -12.15
CA ARG A 22 -9.76 40.16 -12.70
C ARG A 22 -9.02 39.21 -11.74
N LEU A 23 -9.08 39.46 -10.43
CA LEU A 23 -8.54 38.57 -9.40
C LEU A 23 -9.27 37.23 -9.36
N ILE A 24 -10.61 37.22 -9.44
CA ILE A 24 -11.39 35.98 -9.55
C ILE A 24 -11.04 35.22 -10.82
N TYR A 25 -10.89 35.90 -11.96
CA TYR A 25 -10.54 35.28 -13.24
C TYR A 25 -9.13 34.66 -13.21
N LEU A 26 -8.15 35.36 -12.62
CA LEU A 26 -6.79 34.83 -12.42
C LEU A 26 -6.77 33.66 -11.43
N PHE A 27 -7.60 33.70 -10.38
CA PHE A 27 -7.77 32.59 -9.44
C PHE A 27 -8.40 31.37 -10.11
N VAL A 28 -9.44 31.55 -10.93
CA VAL A 28 -10.10 30.48 -11.71
C VAL A 28 -9.16 29.88 -12.76
N ILE A 29 -8.40 30.69 -13.49
CA ILE A 29 -7.38 30.20 -14.44
C ILE A 29 -6.24 29.48 -13.71
N GLY A 30 -5.83 29.99 -12.55
CA GLY A 30 -4.89 29.32 -11.66
C GLY A 30 -5.37 27.92 -11.27
N ILE A 31 -6.65 27.77 -10.91
CA ILE A 31 -7.26 26.48 -10.54
C ILE A 31 -7.35 25.51 -11.72
N LEU A 32 -7.68 25.99 -12.93
CA LEU A 32 -7.78 25.15 -14.12
C LEU A 32 -6.43 24.58 -14.59
N SER A 33 -5.31 25.17 -14.15
CA SER A 33 -3.96 24.75 -14.54
C SER A 33 -3.40 23.58 -13.70
N ILE A 34 -4.12 23.14 -12.67
CA ILE A 34 -3.61 22.15 -11.67
C ILE A 34 -4.22 20.75 -11.86
N SER A 35 -5.10 20.55 -12.84
CA SER A 35 -5.80 19.27 -13.02
C SER A 35 -5.09 18.31 -13.98
N CYS A 36 -4.03 17.66 -13.49
CA CYS A 36 -3.50 16.44 -14.09
C CYS A 36 -3.68 15.29 -13.09
N SER A 37 -4.79 14.56 -13.18
CA SER A 37 -4.90 13.22 -12.60
C SER A 37 -4.53 12.21 -13.69
N THR A 38 -3.48 11.42 -13.46
CA THR A 38 -3.06 10.36 -14.39
C THR A 38 -3.57 9.02 -13.88
N TYR A 39 -4.33 8.32 -14.72
CA TYR A 39 -4.78 6.94 -14.48
C TYR A 39 -3.74 5.90 -14.93
N LYS A 40 -2.59 6.34 -15.45
CA LYS A 40 -1.52 5.45 -15.91
C LYS A 40 -0.51 5.19 -14.78
N PRO A 41 0.09 3.99 -14.71
CA PRO A 41 1.18 3.71 -13.79
C PRO A 41 2.34 4.69 -13.96
N PHE A 42 2.98 5.04 -12.85
CA PHE A 42 4.15 5.92 -12.86
C PHE A 42 5.42 5.11 -13.12
N TYR A 43 5.83 5.05 -14.39
CA TYR A 43 7.13 4.49 -14.76
C TYR A 43 8.23 5.55 -14.70
N ALA A 44 9.40 5.17 -14.18
CA ALA A 44 10.61 5.97 -14.34
C ALA A 44 10.88 6.19 -15.84
N LYS A 45 11.47 7.34 -16.20
CA LYS A 45 11.67 7.71 -17.61
C LYS A 45 12.48 6.67 -18.38
N SER A 46 13.44 6.00 -17.72
CA SER A 46 14.24 4.92 -18.31
C SER A 46 13.45 3.64 -18.56
N GLU A 47 12.36 3.41 -17.83
CA GLU A 47 11.60 2.15 -17.83
C GLU A 47 10.28 2.23 -18.60
N LYS A 48 10.00 3.34 -19.31
CA LYS A 48 8.73 3.52 -20.03
C LYS A 48 8.50 2.50 -21.15
N ASP A 49 9.58 1.97 -21.72
CA ASP A 49 9.55 1.01 -22.81
C ASP A 49 9.92 -0.41 -22.33
N TRP A 50 9.70 -0.73 -21.05
CA TRP A 50 10.06 -2.04 -20.47
C TRP A 50 9.47 -3.22 -21.24
N GLU A 51 8.29 -3.08 -21.85
CA GLU A 51 7.64 -4.11 -22.69
C GLU A 51 8.44 -4.45 -23.96
N LYS A 52 9.32 -3.54 -24.39
CA LYS A 52 10.22 -3.74 -25.55
C LYS A 52 11.60 -4.25 -25.12
N ALA A 53 11.82 -4.49 -23.82
CA ALA A 53 13.05 -5.09 -23.35
C ALA A 53 13.15 -6.52 -23.91
N ASN A 54 14.11 -6.72 -24.80
CA ASN A 54 14.43 -8.06 -25.31
C ASN A 54 15.38 -8.73 -24.33
N ASN A 55 14.82 -9.59 -23.49
CA ASN A 55 15.59 -10.44 -22.61
C ASN A 55 16.15 -11.62 -23.42
N PRO A 56 17.41 -12.05 -23.23
CA PRO A 56 17.96 -13.18 -23.93
C PRO A 56 17.11 -14.45 -23.72
N ASP A 57 16.83 -15.21 -24.79
CA ASP A 57 16.08 -16.48 -24.73
C ASP A 57 16.75 -17.54 -23.83
N THR A 58 18.00 -17.33 -23.44
CA THR A 58 18.77 -18.20 -22.54
C THR A 58 18.43 -18.02 -21.06
N LEU A 59 17.63 -17.00 -20.70
CA LEU A 59 17.23 -16.77 -19.31
C LEU A 59 16.14 -17.76 -18.88
N THR A 60 16.43 -18.51 -17.82
CA THR A 60 15.45 -19.39 -17.18
C THR A 60 14.78 -18.68 -16.01
N LEU A 61 13.45 -18.64 -16.01
CA LEU A 61 12.68 -18.11 -14.88
C LEU A 61 13.01 -18.90 -13.60
N SER A 62 13.54 -18.22 -12.59
CA SER A 62 13.90 -18.84 -11.32
C SER A 62 12.71 -18.87 -10.34
N TYR A 63 12.03 -17.73 -10.17
CA TYR A 63 10.92 -17.49 -9.25
C TYR A 63 9.96 -16.48 -9.88
N ALA A 64 8.64 -16.65 -9.70
CA ALA A 64 7.68 -15.56 -9.82
C ALA A 64 7.26 -15.09 -8.43
N VAL A 65 7.28 -13.77 -8.21
CA VAL A 65 6.74 -13.16 -6.98
C VAL A 65 5.54 -12.31 -7.34
N PHE A 66 4.38 -12.71 -6.83
CA PHE A 66 3.11 -12.01 -6.97
C PHE A 66 2.92 -11.10 -5.76
N LEU A 67 2.55 -9.86 -6.02
CA LEU A 67 2.41 -8.80 -5.01
C LEU A 67 0.98 -8.26 -5.07
N THR A 68 0.28 -8.30 -3.95
CA THR A 68 -1.05 -7.72 -3.78
C THR A 68 -1.11 -7.02 -2.42
N GLY A 69 -1.99 -6.05 -2.24
CA GLY A 69 -2.15 -5.32 -0.97
C GLY A 69 -3.55 -4.69 -0.96
N ASP A 70 -4.00 -4.27 0.22
CA ASP A 70 -5.24 -3.49 0.37
C ASP A 70 -6.49 -4.28 -0.11
N ALA A 71 -6.43 -5.62 0.01
CA ALA A 71 -7.44 -6.55 -0.50
C ALA A 71 -8.66 -6.70 0.43
N GLY A 72 -8.62 -6.12 1.65
CA GLY A 72 -9.67 -6.29 2.65
C GLY A 72 -10.97 -5.50 2.41
N ASN A 73 -11.08 -4.73 1.32
CA ASN A 73 -12.29 -3.98 0.96
C ASN A 73 -13.11 -4.68 -0.14
N SER A 74 -13.06 -6.01 -0.18
CA SER A 74 -13.75 -6.82 -1.18
C SER A 74 -15.27 -6.88 -0.92
N GLU A 75 -16.08 -6.52 -1.91
CA GLU A 75 -17.54 -6.69 -1.86
C GLU A 75 -17.91 -8.14 -1.56
N LEU A 76 -18.92 -8.38 -0.72
CA LEU A 76 -19.33 -9.73 -0.29
C LEU A 76 -19.61 -10.67 -1.47
N SER A 77 -20.21 -10.18 -2.56
CA SER A 77 -20.40 -10.89 -3.84
C SER A 77 -20.75 -9.87 -4.93
N PRO A 78 -20.22 -9.97 -6.17
CA PRO A 78 -19.32 -11.00 -6.70
C PRO A 78 -17.85 -10.84 -6.25
N GLN A 79 -16.98 -11.82 -6.58
CA GLN A 79 -15.54 -11.74 -6.30
C GLN A 79 -14.93 -10.48 -6.94
N GLU A 80 -14.05 -9.82 -6.20
CA GLU A 80 -13.41 -8.59 -6.63
C GLU A 80 -12.51 -8.85 -7.89
N PRO A 81 -12.57 -8.00 -8.93
CA PRO A 81 -11.85 -8.22 -10.18
C PRO A 81 -10.33 -8.41 -10.07
N THR A 82 -9.64 -7.69 -9.18
CA THR A 82 -8.20 -7.84 -8.94
C THR A 82 -7.87 -9.17 -8.27
N LEU A 83 -8.70 -9.65 -7.36
CA LEU A 83 -8.56 -10.99 -6.77
C LEU A 83 -8.76 -12.10 -7.80
N LYS A 84 -9.71 -11.91 -8.72
CA LYS A 84 -9.92 -12.83 -9.85
C LYS A 84 -8.72 -12.83 -10.83
N LEU A 85 -8.15 -11.65 -11.10
CA LEU A 85 -6.94 -11.53 -11.91
C LEU A 85 -5.75 -12.22 -11.23
N LEU A 86 -5.57 -11.99 -9.93
CA LEU A 86 -4.53 -12.63 -9.13
C LEU A 86 -4.65 -14.16 -9.21
N GLU A 87 -5.84 -14.71 -8.99
CA GLU A 87 -6.09 -16.14 -9.10
C GLU A 87 -5.70 -16.69 -10.49
N SER A 88 -6.05 -15.98 -11.56
CA SER A 88 -5.70 -16.37 -12.93
C SER A 88 -4.19 -16.35 -13.21
N GLN A 89 -3.43 -15.52 -12.50
CA GLN A 89 -1.98 -15.43 -12.62
C GLN A 89 -1.26 -16.48 -11.77
N LEU A 90 -1.80 -16.82 -10.59
CA LEU A 90 -1.24 -17.83 -9.69
C LEU A 90 -1.38 -19.26 -10.23
N TYR A 91 -2.47 -19.54 -10.95
CA TYR A 91 -2.76 -20.87 -11.45
C TYR A 91 -2.73 -20.92 -12.97
N ARG A 92 -1.79 -21.71 -13.50
CA ARG A 92 -1.84 -22.16 -14.89
C ARG A 92 -2.96 -23.18 -15.01
N ILE A 93 -3.85 -22.97 -15.97
CA ILE A 93 -4.91 -23.92 -16.27
C ILE A 93 -4.33 -24.96 -17.23
N ASP A 94 -4.17 -26.18 -16.74
CA ASP A 94 -3.82 -27.34 -17.58
C ASP A 94 -5.06 -28.20 -17.76
N THR A 95 -5.46 -28.37 -19.03
CA THR A 95 -6.64 -29.13 -19.41
C THR A 95 -6.20 -30.50 -19.89
N THR A 96 -6.42 -31.53 -19.07
CA THR A 96 -6.18 -32.91 -19.51
C THR A 96 -7.49 -33.50 -20.02
N ILE A 97 -7.57 -33.77 -21.32
CA ILE A 97 -8.71 -34.47 -21.94
C ILE A 97 -8.51 -35.97 -21.69
N SER A 98 -9.25 -36.52 -20.74
CA SER A 98 -9.23 -37.96 -20.48
C SER A 98 -10.11 -38.67 -21.51
N VAL A 99 -9.51 -39.37 -22.48
CA VAL A 99 -10.25 -40.09 -23.56
C VAL A 99 -11.23 -41.15 -23.01
N SER A 100 -11.02 -41.60 -21.77
CA SER A 100 -11.78 -42.65 -21.08
C SER A 100 -12.90 -42.17 -20.16
N LYS A 101 -13.01 -40.87 -19.85
CA LYS A 101 -14.08 -40.29 -19.03
C LYS A 101 -14.66 -39.09 -19.75
N LYS A 102 -15.98 -38.98 -19.80
CA LYS A 102 -16.71 -37.85 -20.45
C LYS A 102 -16.47 -36.47 -19.80
N ASP A 103 -15.49 -36.38 -18.90
CA ASP A 103 -15.26 -35.22 -18.03
C ASP A 103 -13.89 -34.62 -18.32
N THR A 104 -13.89 -33.35 -18.74
CA THR A 104 -12.69 -32.52 -18.84
C THR A 104 -12.15 -32.26 -17.43
N ILE A 105 -10.93 -32.73 -17.13
CA ILE A 105 -10.28 -32.40 -15.86
C ILE A 105 -9.51 -31.09 -16.06
N VAL A 106 -10.07 -30.02 -15.50
CA VAL A 106 -9.38 -28.72 -15.39
C VAL A 106 -8.50 -28.78 -14.15
N SER A 107 -7.19 -28.92 -14.34
CA SER A 107 -6.23 -28.90 -13.23
C SER A 107 -5.60 -27.51 -13.11
N LYS A 108 -5.81 -26.85 -11.96
CA LYS A 108 -5.09 -25.65 -11.59
C LYS A 108 -3.69 -26.05 -11.12
N LYS A 109 -2.65 -25.62 -11.83
CA LYS A 109 -1.24 -25.88 -11.48
C LYS A 109 -0.57 -24.58 -11.05
N SER A 110 0.15 -24.62 -9.93
CA SER A 110 1.04 -23.56 -9.46
C SER A 110 2.45 -24.12 -9.26
N ASP A 111 3.48 -23.28 -9.40
CA ASP A 111 4.87 -23.70 -9.17
C ASP A 111 5.21 -23.61 -7.67
N PRO A 112 5.76 -24.67 -7.04
CA PRO A 112 6.21 -24.62 -5.64
C PRO A 112 7.29 -23.57 -5.36
N LYS A 113 7.98 -23.06 -6.38
CA LYS A 113 8.95 -21.96 -6.23
C LYS A 113 8.28 -20.60 -6.12
N ASP A 114 7.08 -20.42 -6.65
CA ASP A 114 6.45 -19.12 -6.70
C ASP A 114 6.10 -18.59 -5.29
N VAL A 115 5.97 -17.27 -5.18
CA VAL A 115 5.66 -16.60 -3.91
C VAL A 115 4.51 -15.62 -4.12
N ILE A 116 3.54 -15.62 -3.22
CA ILE A 116 2.49 -14.60 -3.12
C ILE A 116 2.67 -13.82 -1.82
N ILE A 117 2.65 -12.49 -1.93
CA ILE A 117 2.76 -11.57 -0.79
C ILE A 117 1.52 -10.66 -0.78
N PHE A 118 0.73 -10.75 0.28
CA PHE A 118 -0.30 -9.79 0.65
C PHE A 118 0.35 -8.72 1.55
N MET A 119 0.51 -7.50 1.03
CA MET A 119 1.31 -6.42 1.62
C MET A 119 0.49 -5.54 2.58
N GLY A 120 -0.34 -6.15 3.43
CA GLY A 120 -1.12 -5.45 4.45
C GLY A 120 -2.51 -5.02 4.03
N ASP A 121 -3.26 -4.60 5.06
CA ASP A 121 -4.68 -4.28 5.01
C ASP A 121 -5.52 -5.42 4.43
N ASN A 122 -5.30 -6.59 5.01
CA ASN A 122 -5.98 -7.81 4.61
C ASN A 122 -7.45 -7.78 5.05
N ILE A 123 -7.81 -7.01 6.09
CA ILE A 123 -9.20 -6.79 6.53
C ILE A 123 -9.42 -5.30 6.90
N TYR A 124 -10.32 -4.62 6.17
CA TYR A 124 -10.74 -3.26 6.51
C TYR A 124 -11.95 -3.22 7.46
N ASP A 125 -12.13 -2.21 8.32
CA ASP A 125 -11.12 -1.21 8.69
C ASP A 125 -10.34 -1.60 9.96
N HIS A 126 -10.80 -2.62 10.69
CA HIS A 126 -10.41 -2.88 12.08
C HIS A 126 -9.85 -4.27 12.31
N GLY A 127 -9.31 -4.90 11.26
CA GLY A 127 -8.81 -6.26 11.30
C GLY A 127 -9.91 -7.25 11.65
N LEU A 128 -9.50 -8.41 12.17
CA LEU A 128 -10.43 -9.44 12.62
C LEU A 128 -10.90 -9.14 14.06
N PRO A 129 -12.21 -8.99 14.35
CA PRO A 129 -12.74 -8.66 15.68
C PRO A 129 -12.83 -9.92 16.58
N SER A 130 -13.29 -9.79 17.83
CA SER A 130 -13.43 -10.94 18.74
C SER A 130 -14.52 -11.89 18.26
N ALA A 131 -14.51 -13.13 18.72
CA ALA A 131 -15.44 -14.16 18.24
C ALA A 131 -16.93 -13.84 18.51
N ASP A 132 -17.21 -13.02 19.53
CA ASP A 132 -18.54 -12.56 19.93
C ASP A 132 -18.97 -11.25 19.26
N ALA A 133 -18.12 -10.63 18.44
CA ALA A 133 -18.45 -9.37 17.78
C ALA A 133 -19.50 -9.57 16.68
N VAL A 134 -20.47 -8.64 16.60
CA VAL A 134 -21.58 -8.68 15.63
C VAL A 134 -21.10 -8.76 14.17
N ASN A 135 -19.95 -8.15 13.86
CA ASN A 135 -19.38 -8.13 12.52
C ASN A 135 -18.29 -9.20 12.29
N ARG A 136 -18.14 -10.18 13.20
CA ARG A 136 -17.10 -11.23 13.07
C ARG A 136 -17.22 -12.03 11.77
N GLU A 137 -18.41 -12.53 11.47
CA GLU A 137 -18.67 -13.34 10.27
C GLU A 137 -18.38 -12.57 8.96
N GLU A 138 -18.74 -11.28 8.92
CA GLU A 138 -18.42 -10.41 7.78
C GLU A 138 -16.91 -10.31 7.56
N LYS A 139 -16.14 -10.10 8.64
CA LYS A 139 -14.68 -9.92 8.58
C LYS A 139 -13.95 -11.22 8.25
N GLU A 140 -14.44 -12.36 8.74
CA GLU A 140 -13.96 -13.68 8.30
C GLU A 140 -14.22 -13.90 6.81
N THR A 141 -15.43 -13.60 6.33
CA THR A 141 -15.79 -13.73 4.91
C THR A 141 -14.87 -12.92 3.99
N ILE A 142 -14.44 -11.73 4.44
CA ILE A 142 -13.50 -10.88 3.69
C ILE A 142 -12.13 -11.55 3.55
N ILE A 143 -11.53 -12.04 4.64
CA ILE A 143 -10.20 -12.66 4.57
C ILE A 143 -10.26 -14.03 3.88
N LEU A 144 -11.36 -14.78 4.05
CA LEU A 144 -11.56 -16.09 3.41
C LEU A 144 -11.47 -16.01 1.88
N LYS A 145 -11.87 -14.90 1.25
CA LYS A 145 -11.70 -14.72 -0.20
C LYS A 145 -10.25 -14.72 -0.66
N GLN A 146 -9.37 -14.16 0.15
CA GLN A 146 -7.93 -14.15 -0.13
C GLN A 146 -7.35 -15.54 0.15
N LEU A 147 -7.74 -16.14 1.27
CA LEU A 147 -7.26 -17.46 1.69
C LEU A 147 -7.70 -18.58 0.73
N ASP A 148 -8.93 -18.53 0.22
CA ASP A 148 -9.46 -19.49 -0.74
C ASP A 148 -8.72 -19.47 -2.07
N ILE A 149 -8.22 -18.30 -2.50
CA ILE A 149 -7.39 -18.19 -3.69
C ILE A 149 -6.06 -18.92 -3.48
N VAL A 150 -5.48 -18.84 -2.29
CA VAL A 150 -4.12 -19.36 -2.04
C VAL A 150 -4.07 -20.68 -1.29
N LYS A 151 -5.20 -21.26 -0.87
CA LYS A 151 -5.22 -22.53 -0.11
C LYS A 151 -4.50 -23.66 -0.84
N ASP A 152 -4.77 -23.81 -2.14
CA ASP A 152 -4.19 -24.86 -3.00
C ASP A 152 -2.93 -24.39 -3.74
N PHE A 153 -2.48 -23.16 -3.50
CA PHE A 153 -1.25 -22.63 -4.07
C PHE A 153 -0.07 -23.36 -3.43
N LYS A 154 0.80 -23.95 -4.26
CA LYS A 154 1.93 -24.77 -3.81
C LYS A 154 3.13 -23.95 -3.36
N GLY A 155 3.20 -22.71 -3.84
CA GLY A 155 4.27 -21.78 -3.52
C GLY A 155 4.16 -21.21 -2.11
N LYS A 156 5.07 -20.30 -1.78
CA LYS A 156 5.13 -19.63 -0.47
C LYS A 156 4.04 -18.55 -0.38
N LYS A 157 3.30 -18.54 0.73
CA LYS A 157 2.20 -17.61 1.01
C LYS A 157 2.64 -16.69 2.14
N ILE A 158 2.57 -15.38 1.94
CA ILE A 158 3.01 -14.38 2.91
C ILE A 158 1.89 -13.36 3.07
N PHE A 159 1.45 -13.15 4.31
CA PHE A 159 0.56 -12.08 4.72
C PHE A 159 1.34 -11.15 5.64
N VAL A 160 1.56 -9.92 5.17
CA VAL A 160 2.15 -8.83 5.94
C VAL A 160 0.99 -8.04 6.54
N PRO A 161 1.10 -7.51 7.77
CA PRO A 161 0.06 -6.66 8.32
C PRO A 161 0.15 -5.19 7.86
N GLY A 162 -1.01 -4.57 7.74
CA GLY A 162 -1.18 -3.13 7.53
C GLY A 162 -1.83 -2.41 8.72
N ASN A 163 -2.05 -1.10 8.61
CA ASN A 163 -2.60 -0.31 9.71
C ASN A 163 -4.03 -0.73 10.07
N HIS A 164 -4.83 -1.19 9.11
CA HIS A 164 -6.18 -1.67 9.36
C HIS A 164 -6.20 -3.01 10.11
N ASP A 165 -5.25 -3.91 9.82
CA ASP A 165 -5.07 -5.17 10.56
C ASP A 165 -4.73 -4.91 12.04
N TRP A 166 -3.99 -3.82 12.33
CA TRP A 166 -3.70 -3.31 13.68
C TRP A 166 -4.87 -2.51 14.30
N ASN A 167 -6.11 -2.93 14.07
CA ASN A 167 -7.32 -2.24 14.54
C ASN A 167 -7.36 -0.76 14.11
N ASN A 168 -6.97 -0.45 12.86
CA ASN A 168 -6.82 0.91 12.36
C ASN A 168 -5.88 1.79 13.22
N SER A 169 -4.73 1.22 13.60
CA SER A 169 -3.76 1.85 14.51
C SER A 169 -4.30 2.27 15.89
N LYS A 170 -5.42 1.69 16.35
CA LYS A 170 -6.04 2.01 17.64
C LYS A 170 -5.55 1.06 18.74
N LYS A 171 -5.88 1.39 20.00
CA LYS A 171 -5.64 0.53 21.15
C LYS A 171 -6.28 -0.85 20.94
N GLY A 172 -5.60 -1.91 21.39
CA GLY A 172 -6.00 -3.29 21.13
C GLY A 172 -5.59 -3.82 19.75
N GLY A 173 -4.83 -3.04 18.97
CA GLY A 173 -4.30 -3.45 17.67
C GLY A 173 -3.52 -4.77 17.72
N LEU A 174 -2.64 -4.94 18.72
CA LEU A 174 -1.88 -6.18 18.90
C LEU A 174 -2.79 -7.42 19.04
N THR A 175 -3.82 -7.33 19.88
CA THR A 175 -4.75 -8.45 20.09
C THR A 175 -5.61 -8.73 18.85
N THR A 176 -5.96 -7.70 18.07
CA THR A 176 -6.65 -7.86 16.78
C THR A 176 -5.75 -8.55 15.77
N LEU A 177 -4.50 -8.12 15.68
CA LEU A 177 -3.51 -8.69 14.79
C LEU A 177 -3.28 -10.18 15.08
N GLN A 178 -3.02 -10.53 16.34
CA GLN A 178 -2.79 -11.92 16.75
C GLN A 178 -3.98 -12.83 16.44
N ARG A 179 -5.21 -12.34 16.61
CA ARG A 179 -6.43 -13.08 16.22
C ARG A 179 -6.50 -13.31 14.72
N GLN A 180 -6.08 -12.34 13.93
CA GLN A 180 -6.07 -12.45 12.47
C GLN A 180 -4.98 -13.41 11.98
N GLU A 181 -3.78 -13.31 12.54
CA GLU A 181 -2.67 -14.25 12.32
C GLU A 181 -3.11 -15.68 12.62
N GLU A 182 -3.66 -15.94 13.81
CA GLU A 182 -4.14 -17.26 14.21
C GLU A 182 -5.18 -17.81 13.22
N PHE A 183 -6.14 -16.98 12.80
CA PHE A 183 -7.16 -17.37 11.83
C PHE A 183 -6.56 -17.75 10.47
N VAL A 184 -5.64 -16.95 9.94
CA VAL A 184 -4.99 -17.18 8.65
C VAL A 184 -4.17 -18.47 8.68
N GLU A 185 -3.39 -18.67 9.72
CA GLU A 185 -2.49 -19.81 9.85
C GLU A 185 -3.24 -21.13 10.10
N GLN A 186 -4.31 -21.09 10.89
CA GLN A 186 -5.20 -22.23 11.08
C GLN A 186 -5.89 -22.61 9.77
N TYR A 187 -6.41 -21.64 9.00
CA TYR A 187 -7.09 -21.92 7.74
C TYR A 187 -6.15 -22.53 6.70
N LEU A 188 -4.91 -22.02 6.60
CA LEU A 188 -3.91 -22.51 5.65
C LEU A 188 -3.13 -23.73 6.15
N ASN A 189 -3.36 -24.16 7.40
CA ASN A 189 -2.61 -25.20 8.10
C ASN A 189 -1.08 -24.98 7.99
N ASN A 190 -0.64 -23.73 8.21
CA ASN A 190 0.74 -23.31 8.08
C ASN A 190 1.04 -22.09 8.97
N GLY A 191 1.85 -22.31 10.01
CA GLY A 191 2.24 -21.30 11.00
C GLY A 191 3.34 -20.32 10.58
N ASP A 192 3.77 -20.36 9.31
CA ASP A 192 4.77 -19.44 8.75
C ASP A 192 4.18 -18.62 7.58
N THR A 193 2.89 -18.24 7.68
CA THR A 193 2.21 -17.48 6.61
C THR A 193 1.96 -16.02 6.98
N PHE A 194 1.70 -15.71 8.24
CA PHE A 194 1.52 -14.34 8.67
C PHE A 194 2.83 -13.79 9.24
N ILE A 195 3.54 -12.97 8.46
CA ILE A 195 4.89 -12.53 8.81
C ILE A 195 5.06 -11.00 8.74
N PRO A 196 5.75 -10.38 9.72
CA PRO A 196 6.32 -11.02 10.91
C PRO A 196 5.26 -11.49 11.92
N SER A 197 5.50 -12.64 12.55
CA SER A 197 4.58 -13.30 13.47
C SER A 197 4.50 -12.59 14.84
N GLY A 198 3.40 -12.78 15.54
CA GLY A 198 3.18 -12.38 16.93
C GLY A 198 3.10 -10.88 17.15
N GLY A 199 2.94 -10.07 16.10
CA GLY A 199 3.04 -8.62 16.16
C GLY A 199 4.45 -8.09 16.37
N CYS A 200 5.46 -8.88 15.99
CA CYS A 200 6.84 -8.46 15.98
C CYS A 200 7.14 -7.50 14.81
N PRO A 201 8.16 -6.62 14.93
CA PRO A 201 8.56 -5.72 13.83
C PRO A 201 9.19 -6.42 12.63
N GLY A 202 9.66 -7.66 12.80
CA GLY A 202 10.69 -8.23 11.95
C GLY A 202 12.09 -7.64 12.26
N PRO A 203 13.02 -7.59 11.29
CA PRO A 203 12.85 -8.02 9.91
C PRO A 203 12.91 -9.54 9.78
N VAL A 204 12.05 -10.13 8.95
CA VAL A 204 12.11 -11.54 8.57
C VAL A 204 12.89 -11.66 7.26
N GLU A 205 13.96 -12.47 7.26
CA GLU A 205 14.74 -12.78 6.06
C GLU A 205 14.35 -14.15 5.52
N LEU A 206 13.85 -14.16 4.28
CA LEU A 206 13.51 -15.37 3.56
C LEU A 206 14.50 -15.56 2.41
N GLN A 207 15.46 -16.46 2.58
CA GLN A 207 16.36 -16.85 1.50
C GLN A 207 15.63 -17.81 0.58
N LEU A 208 15.36 -17.38 -0.65
CA LEU A 208 14.70 -18.22 -1.66
C LEU A 208 15.72 -19.07 -2.42
N ASN A 209 16.84 -18.47 -2.78
CA ASN A 209 17.99 -19.16 -3.35
C ASN A 209 19.31 -18.41 -3.03
N ASN A 210 20.43 -18.86 -3.58
CA ASN A 210 21.75 -18.25 -3.34
C ASN A 210 21.87 -16.78 -3.78
N ASN A 211 20.99 -16.30 -4.66
CA ASN A 211 21.03 -14.99 -5.30
C ASN A 211 19.72 -14.18 -5.16
N PHE A 212 18.76 -14.62 -4.35
CA PHE A 212 17.48 -13.94 -4.15
C PHE A 212 16.98 -14.08 -2.71
N VAL A 213 16.69 -12.94 -2.09
CA VAL A 213 16.19 -12.83 -0.72
C VAL A 213 14.99 -11.90 -0.64
N ILE A 214 14.01 -12.26 0.18
CA ILE A 214 12.91 -11.39 0.57
C ILE A 214 13.14 -10.92 2.00
N ILE A 215 12.98 -9.62 2.25
CA ILE A 215 13.04 -9.00 3.57
C ILE A 215 11.67 -8.42 3.87
N VAL A 216 11.02 -8.91 4.93
CA VAL A 216 9.68 -8.49 5.35
C VAL A 216 9.74 -7.72 6.66
N VAL A 217 9.07 -6.58 6.73
CA VAL A 217 9.00 -5.72 7.92
C VAL A 217 7.55 -5.34 8.22
N ASP A 218 7.15 -5.42 9.49
CA ASP A 218 5.93 -4.79 9.96
C ASP A 218 6.19 -3.29 10.16
N SER A 219 5.78 -2.51 9.16
CA SER A 219 5.90 -1.05 9.21
C SER A 219 4.88 -0.38 10.11
N GLU A 220 3.73 -1.00 10.38
CA GLU A 220 2.77 -0.47 11.35
C GLU A 220 3.32 -0.61 12.76
N TRP A 221 4.05 -1.66 13.12
CA TRP A 221 4.74 -1.74 14.44
C TRP A 221 5.58 -0.49 14.74
N TRP A 222 6.21 0.09 13.71
CA TRP A 222 6.97 1.33 13.82
C TRP A 222 6.06 2.54 14.11
N LEU A 223 4.96 2.67 13.37
CA LEU A 223 4.05 3.82 13.41
C LEU A 223 3.05 3.74 14.57
N HIS A 224 2.75 2.53 15.04
CA HIS A 224 1.81 2.24 16.11
C HIS A 224 2.25 2.87 17.42
N LYS A 225 1.31 3.54 18.08
CA LYS A 225 1.54 4.28 19.33
C LYS A 225 1.11 3.53 20.59
N HIS A 226 0.40 2.42 20.43
CA HIS A 226 -0.14 1.63 21.54
C HIS A 226 0.71 0.38 21.79
N GLU A 227 0.15 -0.58 22.54
CA GLU A 227 0.81 -1.81 22.90
C GLU A 227 1.23 -2.61 21.65
N LYS A 228 2.46 -3.13 21.68
CA LYS A 228 3.08 -3.91 20.59
C LYS A 228 4.07 -4.89 21.18
N SER A 229 4.30 -6.00 20.49
CA SER A 229 5.24 -7.02 20.93
C SER A 229 6.67 -6.52 20.89
N ALA A 230 7.48 -7.01 21.83
CA ALA A 230 8.90 -6.71 21.93
C ALA A 230 9.69 -7.99 22.26
N VAL A 231 10.95 -7.84 22.70
CA VAL A 231 11.83 -8.99 23.00
C VAL A 231 11.25 -9.91 24.08
N ALA A 232 10.54 -9.35 25.06
CA ALA A 232 9.89 -10.14 26.11
C ALA A 232 8.79 -11.08 25.58
N ASP A 233 8.23 -10.76 24.42
CA ASP A 233 7.18 -11.52 23.74
C ASP A 233 7.73 -12.46 22.65
N GLY A 234 9.05 -12.61 22.56
CA GLY A 234 9.73 -13.49 21.60
C GLY A 234 10.23 -12.81 20.33
N CYS A 235 10.13 -11.49 20.20
CA CYS A 235 10.63 -10.76 19.03
C CYS A 235 12.17 -10.64 19.02
N THR A 236 12.77 -10.66 17.84
CA THR A 236 14.22 -10.41 17.69
C THR A 236 14.59 -8.95 17.94
N ALA A 237 13.66 -8.02 17.69
CA ALA A 237 13.84 -6.59 17.95
C ALA A 237 12.69 -6.06 18.83
N GLY A 238 13.04 -5.28 19.86
CA GLY A 238 12.10 -4.58 20.73
C GLY A 238 12.16 -3.06 20.58
N THR A 239 13.18 -2.51 19.89
CA THR A 239 13.30 -1.08 19.60
C THR A 239 13.50 -0.81 18.12
N ARG A 240 13.24 0.44 17.72
CA ARG A 240 13.44 0.92 16.35
C ARG A 240 14.90 0.81 15.91
N GLU A 241 15.84 1.07 16.82
CA GLU A 241 17.28 1.00 16.58
C GLU A 241 17.72 -0.45 16.37
N GLN A 242 17.17 -1.39 17.16
CA GLN A 242 17.42 -2.82 16.97
C GLN A 242 16.88 -3.31 15.63
N LEU A 243 15.65 -2.92 15.27
CA LEU A 243 15.06 -3.21 13.96
C LEU A 243 15.95 -2.69 12.82
N LEU A 244 16.34 -1.42 12.85
CA LEU A 244 17.22 -0.82 11.82
C LEU A 244 18.59 -1.49 11.77
N SER A 245 19.18 -1.83 12.91
CA SER A 245 20.46 -2.55 12.98
C SER A 245 20.36 -3.94 12.35
N GLN A 246 19.27 -4.65 12.63
CA GLN A 246 19.00 -5.96 12.03
C GLN A 246 18.82 -5.83 10.53
N ILE A 247 17.95 -4.91 10.06
CA ILE A 247 17.74 -4.65 8.62
C ILE A 247 19.09 -4.36 7.93
N LYS A 248 19.90 -3.46 8.51
CA LYS A 248 21.23 -3.14 7.97
C LYS A 248 22.13 -4.38 7.87
N SER A 249 22.13 -5.24 8.89
CA SER A 249 22.89 -6.49 8.86
C SER A 249 22.40 -7.43 7.74
N ILE A 250 21.08 -7.57 7.56
CA ILE A 250 20.47 -8.40 6.51
C ILE A 250 20.85 -7.88 5.12
N VAL A 251 20.76 -6.58 4.92
CA VAL A 251 21.09 -5.93 3.65
C VAL A 251 22.58 -6.11 3.33
N VAL A 252 23.47 -5.85 4.29
CA VAL A 252 24.93 -5.99 4.08
C VAL A 252 25.33 -7.43 3.77
N ARG A 253 24.77 -8.43 4.48
CA ARG A 253 25.12 -9.85 4.23
C ARG A 253 24.58 -10.39 2.90
N ASN A 254 23.57 -9.75 2.33
CA ASN A 254 23.00 -10.12 1.02
C ASN A 254 23.39 -9.16 -0.10
N ARG A 255 24.38 -8.29 0.12
CA ARG A 255 24.88 -7.40 -0.92
C ARG A 255 25.30 -8.20 -2.16
N GLY A 256 24.85 -7.72 -3.32
CA GLY A 256 25.09 -8.37 -4.62
C GLY A 256 24.02 -9.38 -5.03
N LYS A 257 23.17 -9.84 -4.10
CA LYS A 257 21.97 -10.63 -4.43
C LYS A 257 20.84 -9.71 -4.91
N ASN A 258 19.80 -10.30 -5.51
CA ASN A 258 18.53 -9.63 -5.69
C ASN A 258 17.80 -9.55 -4.34
N ILE A 259 17.38 -8.36 -3.94
CA ILE A 259 16.68 -8.12 -2.68
C ILE A 259 15.27 -7.61 -3.01
N LEU A 260 14.25 -8.34 -2.58
CA LEU A 260 12.89 -7.81 -2.50
C LEU A 260 12.63 -7.39 -1.06
N PHE A 261 12.54 -6.08 -0.82
CA PHE A 261 12.16 -5.54 0.48
C PHE A 261 10.67 -5.22 0.44
N THR A 262 9.89 -5.75 1.39
CA THR A 262 8.45 -5.50 1.45
C THR A 262 7.96 -5.15 2.85
N GLN A 263 7.01 -4.21 2.89
CA GLN A 263 6.27 -3.78 4.07
C GLN A 263 4.97 -3.13 3.61
N HIS A 264 4.02 -2.89 4.50
CA HIS A 264 2.76 -2.23 4.12
C HIS A 264 2.94 -0.77 3.68
N HIS A 265 3.70 0.04 4.43
CA HIS A 265 3.81 1.49 4.21
C HIS A 265 4.86 1.88 3.15
N PRO A 266 4.53 2.61 2.06
CA PRO A 266 5.46 2.95 1.00
C PRO A 266 6.43 4.10 1.35
N LEU A 267 7.67 4.07 0.85
CA LEU A 267 8.64 5.17 1.08
C LEU A 267 8.34 6.44 0.25
N PHE A 268 7.59 6.29 -0.82
CA PHE A 268 7.18 7.36 -1.74
C PHE A 268 5.72 7.10 -2.11
N SER A 269 4.91 8.13 -2.25
CA SER A 269 3.54 8.00 -2.73
C SER A 269 3.17 9.23 -3.55
N ASN A 270 2.40 9.03 -4.62
CA ASN A 270 1.76 10.08 -5.41
C ASN A 270 0.25 10.20 -5.12
N GLY A 271 -0.25 9.50 -4.10
CA GLY A 271 -1.65 9.54 -3.70
C GLY A 271 -1.90 10.36 -2.44
N THR A 272 -3.04 10.10 -1.79
CA THR A 272 -3.53 11.00 -0.73
C THR A 272 -2.69 10.93 0.53
N HIS A 273 -2.09 9.78 0.84
CA HIS A 273 -1.15 9.64 1.96
C HIS A 273 0.19 10.32 1.65
N GLY A 274 0.53 10.50 0.37
CA GLY A 274 1.65 11.32 -0.09
C GLY A 274 1.39 12.83 -0.02
N GLY A 275 0.16 13.27 0.30
CA GLY A 275 -0.24 14.67 0.33
C GLY A 275 -0.72 15.22 -1.02
N TYR A 276 -1.03 14.35 -1.99
CA TYR A 276 -1.56 14.73 -3.29
C TYR A 276 -3.09 14.62 -3.28
N PHE A 277 -3.77 15.76 -3.39
CA PHE A 277 -5.23 15.87 -3.36
C PHE A 277 -5.76 16.47 -4.65
N THR A 278 -6.87 15.93 -5.14
CA THR A 278 -7.57 16.43 -6.32
C THR A 278 -8.47 17.61 -5.97
N LEU A 279 -8.92 18.36 -6.99
CA LEU A 279 -9.91 19.42 -6.78
C LEU A 279 -11.21 18.89 -6.13
N LYS A 280 -11.58 17.64 -6.43
CA LYS A 280 -12.72 16.97 -5.78
C LYS A 280 -12.51 16.86 -4.27
N ASP A 281 -11.31 16.53 -3.81
CA ASP A 281 -11.03 16.37 -2.38
C ASP A 281 -11.12 17.70 -1.62
N HIS A 282 -10.74 18.80 -2.27
CA HIS A 282 -10.87 20.15 -1.71
C HIS A 282 -12.31 20.66 -1.69
N LEU A 283 -13.09 20.38 -2.75
CA LEU A 283 -14.47 20.84 -2.86
C LEU A 283 -15.45 19.95 -2.10
N PHE A 284 -15.20 18.65 -2.04
CA PHE A 284 -16.09 17.63 -1.48
C PHE A 284 -15.35 16.72 -0.49
N PRO A 285 -14.78 17.28 0.60
CA PRO A 285 -13.93 16.53 1.54
C PRO A 285 -14.67 15.38 2.24
N LEU A 286 -16.00 15.49 2.39
CA LEU A 286 -16.82 14.46 3.02
C LEU A 286 -16.86 13.16 2.20
N THR A 287 -16.49 13.21 0.91
CA THR A 287 -16.37 12.01 0.07
C THR A 287 -15.25 11.08 0.52
N ALA A 288 -14.27 11.58 1.29
CA ALA A 288 -13.22 10.77 1.91
C ALA A 288 -13.75 9.88 3.05
N ILE A 289 -14.84 10.27 3.70
CA ILE A 289 -15.50 9.50 4.77
C ILE A 289 -16.58 8.60 4.17
N ASN A 290 -17.38 9.14 3.27
CA ASN A 290 -18.43 8.40 2.58
C ASN A 290 -18.52 8.87 1.14
N LYS A 291 -18.22 7.97 0.20
CA LYS A 291 -18.20 8.24 -1.25
C LYS A 291 -19.50 8.85 -1.80
N LYS A 292 -20.63 8.74 -1.08
CA LYS A 292 -21.94 9.29 -1.46
C LYS A 292 -22.16 10.75 -1.02
N LEU A 293 -21.34 11.30 -0.13
CA LEU A 293 -21.51 12.66 0.43
C LEU A 293 -20.88 13.74 -0.46
N TYR A 294 -21.50 14.03 -1.61
CA TYR A 294 -21.12 15.13 -2.51
C TYR A 294 -21.67 16.47 -2.06
N ILE A 295 -21.28 16.92 -0.86
CA ILE A 295 -21.67 18.23 -0.33
C ILE A 295 -20.51 19.20 -0.55
N PRO A 296 -20.68 20.26 -1.38
CA PRO A 296 -19.61 21.20 -1.65
C PRO A 296 -19.33 22.07 -0.42
N LEU A 297 -18.08 22.08 0.04
CA LEU A 297 -17.60 22.90 1.15
C LEU A 297 -16.45 23.79 0.66
N PRO A 298 -16.70 24.85 -0.12
CA PRO A 298 -15.64 25.72 -0.61
C PRO A 298 -14.92 26.39 0.56
N VAL A 299 -13.62 26.64 0.40
CA VAL A 299 -12.71 27.21 1.43
C VAL A 299 -12.46 26.27 2.62
N ILE A 300 -13.51 25.88 3.35
CA ILE A 300 -13.41 25.03 4.55
C ILE A 300 -13.02 23.60 4.18
N GLY A 301 -13.45 23.11 3.01
CA GLY A 301 -13.20 21.74 2.60
C GLY A 301 -11.73 21.42 2.33
N SER A 302 -10.93 22.45 2.03
CA SER A 302 -9.47 22.33 1.94
C SER A 302 -8.78 22.08 3.28
N LEU A 303 -9.42 22.33 4.42
CA LEU A 303 -8.80 22.16 5.73
C LEU A 303 -8.34 20.71 5.95
N TYR A 304 -9.20 19.73 5.64
CA TYR A 304 -8.89 18.31 5.84
C TYR A 304 -7.72 17.82 4.95
N PRO A 305 -7.73 18.03 3.62
CA PRO A 305 -6.57 17.78 2.76
C PRO A 305 -5.28 18.45 3.25
N LEU A 306 -5.35 19.72 3.64
CA LEU A 306 -4.17 20.44 4.13
C LEU A 306 -3.62 19.83 5.42
N LEU A 307 -4.46 19.51 6.40
CA LEU A 307 -4.02 18.86 7.64
C LEU A 307 -3.33 17.52 7.38
N ARG A 308 -3.84 16.71 6.45
CA ARG A 308 -3.19 15.48 6.02
C ARG A 308 -1.86 15.73 5.31
N GLN A 309 -1.80 16.75 4.44
CA GLN A 309 -0.56 17.17 3.79
C GLN A 309 0.50 17.65 4.81
N TYR A 310 0.08 18.20 5.95
CA TYR A 310 0.95 18.54 7.09
C TYR A 310 1.24 17.35 8.03
N GLY A 311 0.77 16.13 7.71
CA GLY A 311 1.15 14.91 8.41
C GLY A 311 0.45 14.72 9.75
N VAL A 312 -0.79 15.19 9.91
CA VAL A 312 -1.58 15.00 11.15
C VAL A 312 -1.81 13.51 11.45
N SER A 313 -2.01 12.67 10.43
CA SER A 313 -2.07 11.22 10.62
C SER A 313 -0.67 10.62 10.61
N ARG A 314 -0.41 9.63 11.48
CA ARG A 314 0.80 8.80 11.39
C ARG A 314 0.87 7.96 10.10
N GLN A 315 -0.28 7.84 9.44
CA GLN A 315 -0.47 7.16 8.17
C GLN A 315 -0.18 8.05 6.95
N ASP A 316 0.11 9.33 7.16
CA ASP A 316 0.49 10.26 6.09
C ASP A 316 2.02 10.39 6.01
N LEU A 317 2.58 10.37 4.81
CA LEU A 317 4.03 10.36 4.57
C LEU A 317 4.73 11.60 5.17
N ALA A 318 4.03 12.73 5.28
CA ALA A 318 4.54 13.96 5.87
C ALA A 318 4.71 13.88 7.41
N ASN A 319 4.14 12.88 8.06
CA ASN A 319 4.24 12.71 9.51
C ASN A 319 5.67 12.48 9.97
N LYS A 320 6.03 13.04 11.13
CA LYS A 320 7.38 12.93 11.68
C LYS A 320 7.83 11.48 11.90
N GLU A 321 6.96 10.63 12.45
CA GLU A 321 7.29 9.23 12.75
C GLU A 321 7.49 8.41 11.47
N TYR A 322 6.68 8.70 10.45
CA TYR A 322 6.82 8.12 9.11
C TYR A 322 8.10 8.62 8.43
N GLN A 323 8.39 9.92 8.47
CA GLN A 323 9.63 10.47 7.94
C GLN A 323 10.87 9.83 8.59
N LEU A 324 10.82 9.51 9.90
CA LEU A 324 11.89 8.78 10.56
C LEU A 324 12.06 7.36 10.00
N LEU A 325 10.96 6.60 9.81
CA LEU A 325 11.00 5.29 9.15
C LEU A 325 11.59 5.41 7.74
N LYS A 326 11.01 6.29 6.93
CA LYS A 326 11.39 6.52 5.53
C LYS A 326 12.87 6.84 5.40
N ASN A 327 13.34 7.87 6.10
CA ASN A 327 14.71 8.34 5.95
C ASN A 327 15.71 7.32 6.51
N SER A 328 15.35 6.57 7.54
CA SER A 328 16.20 5.51 8.08
C SER A 328 16.34 4.34 7.10
N LEU A 329 15.24 3.89 6.50
CA LEU A 329 15.27 2.84 5.48
C LEU A 329 16.02 3.30 4.23
N LEU A 330 15.73 4.49 3.70
CA LEU A 330 16.45 5.04 2.55
C LEU A 330 17.97 5.10 2.81
N LYS A 331 18.39 5.48 4.02
CA LYS A 331 19.80 5.51 4.39
C LYS A 331 20.45 4.12 4.38
N ILE A 332 19.72 3.07 4.73
CA ILE A 332 20.23 1.69 4.73
C ILE A 332 20.26 1.13 3.30
N LEU A 333 19.23 1.41 2.50
CA LEU A 333 19.02 0.79 1.19
C LEU A 333 19.71 1.53 0.02
N LYS A 334 20.14 2.78 0.21
CA LYS A 334 20.63 3.66 -0.87
C LYS A 334 21.76 3.10 -1.75
N ASP A 335 22.61 2.22 -1.21
CA ASP A 335 23.81 1.73 -1.91
C ASP A 335 23.56 0.39 -2.61
N GLU A 336 22.36 -0.18 -2.46
CA GLU A 336 21.99 -1.46 -3.04
C GLU A 336 21.42 -1.29 -4.45
N LYS A 337 22.07 -1.93 -5.42
CA LYS A 337 21.74 -1.77 -6.85
C LYS A 337 20.61 -2.68 -7.32
N ASN A 338 20.51 -3.88 -6.74
CA ASN A 338 19.58 -4.93 -7.14
C ASN A 338 18.45 -5.07 -6.10
N LEU A 339 17.80 -3.94 -5.79
CA LEU A 339 16.75 -3.88 -4.78
C LEU A 339 15.41 -3.44 -5.39
N VAL A 340 14.38 -4.22 -5.10
CA VAL A 340 12.97 -3.87 -5.35
C VAL A 340 12.34 -3.57 -4.00
N PHE A 341 11.69 -2.41 -3.89
CA PHE A 341 10.88 -2.05 -2.72
C PHE A 341 9.40 -2.13 -3.08
N ALA A 342 8.65 -2.99 -2.38
CA ALA A 342 7.24 -3.25 -2.64
C ALA A 342 6.37 -2.98 -1.40
N ALA A 343 5.29 -2.22 -1.58
CA ALA A 343 4.38 -1.84 -0.51
C ALA A 343 2.94 -1.65 -1.00
N GLY A 344 2.00 -1.67 -0.05
CA GLY A 344 0.57 -1.35 -0.24
C GLY A 344 0.23 0.06 0.28
N HIS A 345 -0.84 0.17 1.08
CA HIS A 345 -1.31 1.35 1.86
C HIS A 345 -1.84 2.51 1.02
N GLU A 346 -1.15 2.82 -0.07
CA GLU A 346 -1.67 3.76 -1.03
C GLU A 346 -2.62 3.02 -1.98
N HIS A 347 -3.88 3.44 -1.99
CA HIS A 347 -4.91 2.97 -2.94
C HIS A 347 -4.68 3.49 -4.38
N ALA A 348 -3.42 3.73 -4.73
CA ALA A 348 -2.89 4.01 -6.05
C ALA A 348 -1.61 3.17 -6.22
N HIS A 349 -1.49 2.44 -7.33
CA HIS A 349 -0.35 1.56 -7.59
C HIS A 349 0.99 2.26 -7.34
N THR A 350 1.74 1.79 -6.34
CA THR A 350 3.04 2.36 -5.95
C THR A 350 4.08 1.25 -5.84
N THR A 351 4.86 1.03 -6.91
CA THR A 351 6.07 0.20 -6.88
C THR A 351 7.29 1.09 -7.05
N GLY A 352 8.27 0.98 -6.14
CA GLY A 352 9.49 1.79 -6.15
C GLY A 352 10.70 0.96 -6.54
N PHE A 353 11.33 1.29 -7.67
CA PHE A 353 12.61 0.71 -8.08
C PHE A 353 13.74 1.69 -7.73
N THR A 354 14.71 1.26 -6.90
CA THR A 354 16.00 1.95 -6.81
C THR A 354 16.94 1.35 -7.85
N HIS A 355 16.76 1.72 -9.13
CA HIS A 355 17.67 1.29 -10.19
C HIS A 355 18.80 2.31 -10.34
N THR A 356 19.99 2.02 -9.79
CA THR A 356 21.22 2.81 -10.03
C THR A 356 22.24 2.07 -10.89
N GLY A 357 21.86 0.99 -11.57
CA GLY A 357 22.76 0.33 -12.51
C GLY A 357 22.03 -0.68 -13.38
N ARG A 358 22.15 -0.51 -14.70
CA ARG A 358 21.75 -1.46 -15.75
C ARG A 358 21.81 -2.90 -15.26
N SER A 359 20.65 -3.51 -15.10
CA SER A 359 20.48 -4.95 -15.12
C SER A 359 19.33 -5.23 -16.08
N THR A 360 19.68 -5.78 -17.23
CA THR A 360 18.77 -6.52 -18.10
C THR A 360 18.01 -7.54 -17.26
N ILE A 361 16.68 -7.49 -17.34
CA ILE A 361 15.74 -8.47 -16.77
C ILE A 361 15.97 -9.83 -17.44
#